data_AF-A0A0V0TGT7-F1
#
_entry.id   AF-A0A0V0TGT7-F1
#
_cell.length_a   1.000
_cell.length_b   1.000
_cell.length_c   1.000
_cell.angle_alpha   90.00
_cell.angle_beta   90.00
_cell.angle_gamma   90.00
#
_symmetry.space_group_name_H-M   'P 1'
#
loop_
_entity.id
_entity.type
_entity.pdbx_description
1 polymer ?
#
loop_
_entity_poly.entity_id
_entity_poly.type
_entity_poly.pdbx_seq_one_letter_code
_entity_poly.pdbx_strand_id
1 'polypeptide(L)'
;MSTQKRAILKKGSAEEPKTIPQFYDEEAAAASADPSTSGQFLFFKDVRSAMYKQRAKRFPRLPRDRQDLVLAPEFTRTKTQRTVVVMAESEIPGAHDVLLQPGLRVSFNAPFTTRQQTMMRLHNKSEKPIMWVVKSNLGKKITINPCSGVLEPNSAVNIHLVLFPFNYSKGPEERLTIETAVILPLMEKKFDQDFLQRCEILNRIPISIHYNF
;
A
#
# COMPACT_ATOMS: atom_id res chain seq x y z
N MET A 1 -31.87 41.71 57.64
CA MET A 1 -32.97 40.84 58.07
C MET A 1 -33.09 39.68 57.10
N SER A 2 -32.97 38.46 57.61
CA SER A 2 -33.19 37.20 56.89
C SER A 2 -34.69 36.94 56.80
N THR A 3 -35.19 36.54 55.63
CA THR A 3 -36.36 35.64 55.54
C THR A 3 -36.31 34.85 54.24
N GLN A 4 -36.12 33.56 54.41
CA GLN A 4 -36.26 32.47 53.46
C GLN A 4 -37.75 32.17 53.23
N LYS A 5 -38.18 31.92 51.98
CA LYS A 5 -39.41 31.16 51.69
C LYS A 5 -39.17 30.19 50.53
N ARG A 6 -39.61 28.94 50.73
CA ARG A 6 -39.42 27.76 49.87
C ARG A 6 -40.63 27.52 48.95
N ALA A 7 -40.33 26.79 47.86
CA ALA A 7 -41.12 25.78 47.12
C ALA A 7 -42.37 26.18 46.33
N ILE A 8 -42.46 25.72 45.07
CA ILE A 8 -43.24 24.53 44.66
C ILE A 8 -42.84 24.11 43.24
N LEU A 9 -42.60 22.80 43.10
CA LEU A 9 -42.33 22.04 41.88
C LEU A 9 -43.58 22.03 40.98
N LYS A 10 -43.46 22.36 39.69
CA LYS A 10 -44.48 21.99 38.70
C LYS A 10 -43.82 21.35 37.48
N LYS A 11 -44.24 20.10 37.26
CA LYS A 11 -43.75 19.13 36.29
C LYS A 11 -43.97 19.62 34.86
N GLY A 12 -42.92 19.62 34.03
CA GLY A 12 -43.03 19.63 32.58
C GLY A 12 -43.07 18.18 32.09
N SER A 13 -44.15 17.81 31.41
CA SER A 13 -44.42 16.47 30.91
C SER A 13 -43.50 16.14 29.73
N ALA A 14 -43.12 14.86 29.65
CA ALA A 14 -42.36 14.27 28.56
C ALA A 14 -43.09 14.45 27.22
N GLU A 15 -42.38 14.93 26.20
CA GLU A 15 -42.83 14.96 24.82
C GLU A 15 -42.08 13.87 24.06
N GLU A 16 -42.83 12.81 23.75
CA GLU A 16 -42.43 11.61 23.03
C GLU A 16 -42.21 11.93 21.53
N PRO A 17 -41.14 11.44 20.89
CA PRO A 17 -40.97 11.62 19.46
C PRO A 17 -42.00 10.81 18.68
N LYS A 18 -42.64 11.49 17.73
CA LYS A 18 -43.69 11.01 16.82
C LYS A 18 -43.36 9.65 16.20
N THR A 19 -44.16 8.66 16.56
CA THR A 19 -44.32 7.35 15.93
C THR A 19 -44.68 7.50 14.46
N ILE A 20 -43.79 7.02 13.58
CA ILE A 20 -44.02 6.91 12.14
C ILE A 20 -44.99 5.73 11.90
N PRO A 21 -45.95 5.83 10.95
CA PRO A 21 -47.00 4.85 10.75
C PRO A 21 -46.49 3.43 10.48
N GLN A 22 -47.08 2.49 11.21
CA GLN A 22 -47.01 1.05 11.02
C GLN A 22 -47.59 0.65 9.65
N PHE A 23 -46.73 0.23 8.73
CA PHE A 23 -47.11 -0.67 7.64
C PHE A 23 -46.54 -2.05 7.98
N TYR A 24 -47.32 -2.84 8.73
CA TYR A 24 -47.13 -4.29 8.90
C TYR A 24 -47.28 -4.95 7.51
N ASP A 25 -46.25 -5.66 7.03
CA ASP A 25 -45.93 -7.10 7.17
C ASP A 25 -46.54 -7.92 6.03
N GLU A 26 -45.68 -8.62 5.26
CA GLU A 26 -45.91 -9.97 4.67
C GLU A 26 -44.83 -10.30 3.61
N GLU A 27 -43.55 -10.48 4.00
CA GLU A 27 -42.62 -11.30 3.20
C GLU A 27 -41.38 -11.76 3.98
N ALA A 28 -41.60 -12.30 5.18
CA ALA A 28 -40.54 -12.91 6.00
C ALA A 28 -40.66 -14.45 6.04
N ALA A 29 -40.89 -15.07 4.89
CA ALA A 29 -40.98 -16.52 4.77
C ALA A 29 -40.19 -17.05 3.56
N ALA A 30 -38.89 -16.77 3.47
CA ALA A 30 -37.91 -17.62 2.76
C ALA A 30 -36.48 -17.09 2.88
N ALA A 31 -35.77 -17.43 3.95
CA ALA A 31 -34.30 -17.52 3.91
C ALA A 31 -33.80 -18.36 5.10
N SER A 32 -34.27 -19.59 5.20
CA SER A 32 -33.61 -20.63 5.99
C SER A 32 -32.47 -21.22 5.16
N ALA A 33 -31.28 -21.20 5.77
CA ALA A 33 -29.99 -21.81 5.43
C ALA A 33 -29.88 -22.76 4.22
N ASP A 34 -28.85 -22.50 3.39
CA ASP A 34 -27.95 -23.54 2.89
C ASP A 34 -26.49 -23.00 2.81
N PRO A 35 -25.48 -23.80 3.22
CA PRO A 35 -24.07 -23.43 3.14
C PRO A 35 -23.48 -23.75 1.76
N SER A 36 -22.42 -23.03 1.40
CA SER A 36 -21.47 -23.32 0.31
C SER A 36 -21.76 -22.70 -1.07
N THR A 37 -21.05 -21.61 -1.34
CA THR A 37 -20.52 -21.32 -2.69
C THR A 37 -19.10 -20.77 -2.53
N SER A 38 -18.16 -21.63 -2.10
CA SER A 38 -16.71 -21.34 -2.16
C SER A 38 -16.11 -21.60 -3.55
N GLY A 39 -16.93 -21.76 -4.60
CA GLY A 39 -16.50 -22.22 -5.92
C GLY A 39 -16.35 -21.15 -7.00
N GLN A 40 -16.69 -19.88 -6.76
CA GLN A 40 -16.73 -18.85 -7.83
C GLN A 40 -15.50 -17.93 -7.88
N PHE A 41 -14.33 -18.40 -7.42
CA PHE A 41 -13.06 -17.65 -7.50
C PHE A 41 -11.98 -18.30 -8.38
N LEU A 42 -12.34 -19.31 -9.19
CA LEU A 42 -11.37 -20.05 -10.01
C LEU A 42 -11.45 -19.78 -11.51
N PHE A 43 -12.53 -19.18 -12.02
CA PHE A 43 -12.71 -19.04 -13.48
C PHE A 43 -11.89 -17.91 -14.14
N PHE A 44 -11.29 -16.99 -13.39
CA PHE A 44 -10.45 -15.91 -13.96
C PHE A 44 -8.96 -16.24 -14.11
N LYS A 45 -8.51 -17.40 -13.62
CA LYS A 45 -7.09 -17.82 -13.75
C LYS A 45 -6.83 -18.50 -15.09
N ASP A 46 -7.78 -19.31 -15.59
CA ASP A 46 -7.57 -20.10 -16.80
C ASP A 46 -7.66 -19.29 -18.09
N VAL A 47 -8.60 -18.35 -18.20
CA VAL A 47 -8.72 -17.48 -19.39
C VAL A 47 -7.46 -16.63 -19.59
N ARG A 48 -6.80 -16.19 -18.49
CA ARG A 48 -5.57 -15.39 -18.54
C ARG A 48 -4.32 -16.22 -18.83
N SER A 49 -4.24 -17.45 -18.29
CA SER A 49 -3.19 -18.41 -18.65
C SER A 49 -3.22 -18.73 -20.15
N ALA A 50 -4.42 -18.91 -20.72
CA ALA A 50 -4.59 -19.16 -22.16
C ALA A 50 -4.18 -17.95 -23.02
N MET A 51 -4.58 -16.73 -22.67
CA MET A 51 -4.16 -15.52 -23.39
C MET A 51 -2.64 -15.26 -23.29
N TYR A 52 -2.04 -15.52 -22.13
CA TYR A 52 -0.60 -15.35 -21.92
C TYR A 52 0.21 -16.40 -22.71
N LYS A 53 -0.26 -17.65 -22.76
CA LYS A 53 0.31 -18.72 -23.61
C LYS A 53 0.18 -18.41 -25.10
N GLN A 54 -0.92 -17.81 -25.55
CA GLN A 54 -1.11 -17.37 -26.94
C GLN A 54 -0.14 -16.22 -27.31
N ARG A 55 0.12 -15.28 -26.39
CA ARG A 55 1.15 -14.23 -26.59
C ARG A 55 2.58 -14.79 -26.62
N ALA A 56 2.88 -15.80 -25.80
CA ALA A 56 4.20 -16.45 -25.80
C ALA A 56 4.48 -17.26 -27.09
N LYS A 57 3.44 -17.70 -27.82
CA LYS A 57 3.56 -18.36 -29.14
C LYS A 57 3.84 -17.39 -30.29
N ARG A 58 3.67 -16.08 -30.07
CA ARG A 58 3.95 -15.04 -31.06
C ARG A 58 5.46 -14.78 -31.23
N PHE A 59 6.27 -15.34 -30.35
CA PHE A 59 7.72 -15.34 -30.42
C PHE A 59 8.20 -16.79 -30.45
N PRO A 60 8.79 -17.26 -31.56
CA PRO A 60 9.52 -18.52 -31.54
C PRO A 60 10.58 -18.44 -30.44
N ARG A 61 10.61 -19.43 -29.54
CA ARG A 61 11.72 -19.55 -28.58
C ARG A 61 13.00 -19.76 -29.40
N LEU A 62 14.01 -18.95 -29.15
CA LEU A 62 15.31 -19.12 -29.81
C LEU A 62 15.88 -20.50 -29.45
N PRO A 63 16.46 -21.24 -30.42
CA PRO A 63 17.21 -22.45 -30.15
C PRO A 63 18.28 -22.16 -29.11
N ARG A 64 18.29 -22.96 -28.04
CA ARG A 64 19.33 -22.91 -27.02
C ARG A 64 20.47 -23.82 -27.47
N ASP A 65 21.11 -23.48 -28.58
CA ASP A 65 22.37 -24.10 -28.96
C ASP A 65 23.31 -23.08 -29.57
N ARG A 66 24.50 -23.02 -28.98
CA ARG A 66 25.60 -22.15 -29.37
C ARG A 66 26.37 -22.84 -30.49
N GLN A 67 26.06 -22.53 -31.74
CA GLN A 67 27.01 -22.49 -32.85
C GLN A 67 26.37 -21.87 -34.10
N ASP A 68 27.19 -21.14 -34.84
CA ASP A 68 26.97 -20.55 -36.18
C ASP A 68 26.44 -19.11 -36.25
N LEU A 69 27.26 -18.16 -35.75
CA LEU A 69 27.30 -16.81 -36.33
C LEU A 69 28.14 -16.84 -37.60
N VAL A 70 27.49 -16.90 -38.75
CA VAL A 70 28.07 -16.42 -40.01
C VAL A 70 27.28 -15.18 -40.42
N LEU A 71 27.91 -14.01 -40.27
CA LEU A 71 27.37 -12.72 -40.71
C LEU A 71 27.54 -12.61 -42.22
N ALA A 72 26.43 -12.52 -42.96
CA ALA A 72 26.45 -11.98 -44.33
C ALA A 72 25.99 -10.51 -44.31
N PRO A 73 26.64 -9.61 -45.06
CA PRO A 73 26.30 -8.20 -45.14
C PRO A 73 25.19 -7.93 -46.18
N GLU A 74 24.53 -6.79 -46.02
CA GLU A 74 23.56 -6.15 -46.94
C GLU A 74 22.15 -6.76 -47.08
N PHE A 75 21.18 -6.08 -46.45
CA PHE A 75 19.99 -5.66 -47.18
C PHE A 75 19.36 -4.41 -46.54
N THR A 76 19.65 -3.24 -47.13
CA THR A 76 18.91 -2.01 -46.87
C THR A 76 17.46 -2.19 -47.34
N ARG A 77 16.48 -2.06 -46.44
CA ARG A 77 15.13 -1.64 -46.83
C ARG A 77 14.44 -0.82 -45.75
N THR A 78 14.10 0.39 -46.16
CA THR A 78 13.34 1.43 -45.48
C THR A 78 11.97 0.93 -44.99
N LYS A 79 11.71 1.03 -43.69
CA LYS A 79 10.38 1.34 -43.13
C LYS A 79 10.49 1.70 -41.65
N THR A 80 10.23 2.98 -41.34
CA THR A 80 9.84 3.55 -40.03
C THR A 80 10.12 2.66 -38.82
N GLN A 81 11.33 2.78 -38.27
CA GLN A 81 11.67 2.20 -36.98
C GLN A 81 10.94 3.01 -35.89
N ARG A 82 9.85 2.45 -35.35
CA ARG A 82 9.60 2.63 -33.92
C ARG A 82 10.73 1.88 -33.24
N THR A 83 11.69 2.62 -32.70
CA THR A 83 12.71 2.11 -31.81
C THR A 83 12.01 1.50 -30.59
N VAL A 84 11.69 0.21 -30.68
CA VAL A 84 11.39 -0.59 -29.51
C VAL A 84 12.75 -0.87 -28.91
N VAL A 85 13.18 0.00 -27.98
CA VAL A 85 14.30 -0.32 -27.12
C VAL A 85 13.82 -1.49 -26.26
N VAL A 86 14.14 -2.70 -26.71
CA VAL A 86 14.14 -3.88 -25.85
C VAL A 86 15.25 -3.59 -24.85
N MET A 87 14.90 -2.96 -23.73
CA MET A 87 15.80 -2.85 -22.61
C MET A 87 16.00 -4.26 -22.11
N ALA A 88 17.08 -4.86 -22.60
CA ALA A 88 17.63 -6.08 -22.08
C ALA A 88 17.65 -5.98 -20.56
N GLU A 89 17.14 -7.05 -19.97
CA GLU A 89 17.41 -7.57 -18.64
C GLU A 89 18.87 -7.28 -18.26
N SER A 90 19.09 -6.07 -17.77
CA SER A 90 20.25 -5.66 -17.00
C SER A 90 19.65 -5.43 -15.63
N GLU A 91 20.10 -6.21 -14.66
CA GLU A 91 19.98 -5.85 -13.25
C GLU A 91 20.26 -4.35 -13.17
N ILE A 92 19.23 -3.54 -12.93
CA ILE A 92 19.36 -2.09 -13.00
C ILE A 92 20.37 -1.72 -11.92
N PRO A 93 21.61 -1.30 -12.26
CA PRO A 93 22.58 -0.92 -11.26
C PRO A 93 22.00 0.29 -10.53
N GLY A 94 21.88 0.22 -9.20
CA GLY A 94 21.29 1.29 -8.38
C GLY A 94 19.76 1.25 -8.18
N ALA A 95 19.05 0.19 -8.60
CA ALA A 95 17.59 0.10 -8.40
C ALA A 95 17.11 0.04 -6.94
N HIS A 96 18.03 -0.10 -5.97
CA HIS A 96 17.68 -0.28 -4.56
C HIS A 96 18.41 0.69 -3.63
N ASP A 97 18.94 1.79 -4.15
CA ASP A 97 19.66 2.78 -3.34
C ASP A 97 18.67 3.71 -2.65
N VAL A 98 17.93 3.18 -1.68
CA VAL A 98 17.04 3.95 -0.82
C VAL A 98 17.66 4.02 0.56
N LEU A 99 17.93 5.23 1.03
CA LEU A 99 18.51 5.47 2.34
C LEU A 99 17.45 5.96 3.32
N LEU A 100 17.48 5.39 4.52
CA LEU A 100 16.64 5.80 5.64
C LEU A 100 17.48 6.38 6.76
N GLN A 101 17.08 7.55 7.26
CA GLN A 101 17.69 8.19 8.42
C GLN A 101 16.62 8.40 9.51
N PRO A 102 16.93 8.15 10.80
CA PRO A 102 18.26 7.81 11.34
C PRO A 102 18.71 6.36 11.09
N GLY A 103 17.85 5.48 10.59
CA GLY A 103 18.19 4.11 10.25
C GLY A 103 16.95 3.22 10.12
N LEU A 104 17.12 1.92 10.36
CA LEU A 104 16.04 0.90 10.29
C LEU A 104 15.34 0.64 11.64
N ARG A 105 15.42 1.60 12.57
CA ARG A 105 14.77 1.51 13.88
C ARG A 105 14.18 2.86 14.27
N VAL A 106 12.96 2.83 14.79
CA VAL A 106 12.29 3.97 15.41
C VAL A 106 12.07 3.64 16.88
N SER A 107 12.54 4.52 17.77
CA SER A 107 12.41 4.33 19.22
C SER A 107 11.48 5.39 19.81
N PHE A 108 10.59 4.96 20.70
CA PHE A 108 9.74 5.83 21.52
C PHE A 108 10.10 5.62 22.99
N ASN A 109 10.17 6.70 23.77
CA ASN A 109 10.60 6.66 25.17
C ASN A 109 9.39 6.75 26.09
N ALA A 110 9.38 6.02 27.21
CA ALA A 110 8.37 6.19 28.24
C ALA A 110 8.35 7.65 28.75
N PRO A 111 7.18 8.20 29.16
CA PRO A 111 5.89 7.51 29.27
C PRO A 111 5.09 7.47 27.95
N PHE A 112 4.47 6.31 27.67
CA PHE A 112 3.59 6.09 26.49
C PHE A 112 2.16 6.60 26.66
N THR A 113 1.85 7.23 27.79
CA THR A 113 0.57 7.89 28.07
C THR A 113 0.49 9.30 27.48
N THR A 114 1.52 9.74 26.77
CA THR A 114 1.59 11.04 26.10
C THR A 114 1.77 10.87 24.60
N ARG A 115 1.31 11.87 23.82
CA ARG A 115 1.49 11.87 22.36
C ARG A 115 2.97 12.12 22.06
N GLN A 116 3.59 11.25 21.27
CA GLN A 116 4.98 11.38 20.86
C GLN A 116 5.06 11.56 19.35
N GLN A 117 6.02 12.36 18.89
CA GLN A 117 6.23 12.61 17.48
C GLN A 117 7.70 12.45 17.14
N THR A 118 7.97 11.78 16.03
CA THR A 118 9.31 11.62 15.45
C THR A 118 9.22 11.71 13.94
N MET A 119 10.36 11.77 13.27
CA MET A 119 10.41 11.75 11.81
C MET A 119 11.48 10.77 11.35
N MET A 120 11.26 10.19 10.17
CA MET A 120 12.31 9.51 9.41
C MET A 120 12.46 10.20 8.06
N ARG A 121 13.67 10.19 7.51
CA ARG A 121 13.93 10.71 6.16
C ARG A 121 14.15 9.55 5.21
N LEU A 122 13.34 9.49 4.17
CA LEU A 122 13.46 8.56 3.05
C LEU A 122 14.15 9.29 1.89
N HIS A 123 15.31 8.82 1.46
CA HIS A 123 16.10 9.42 0.39
C HIS A 123 16.26 8.44 -0.76
N ASN A 124 15.76 8.81 -1.94
CA ASN A 124 16.01 8.09 -3.17
C ASN A 124 17.39 8.46 -3.71
N LYS A 125 18.38 7.58 -3.59
CA LYS A 125 19.72 7.74 -4.19
C LYS A 125 19.85 7.10 -5.56
N SER A 126 18.79 6.44 -6.04
CA SER A 126 18.79 5.91 -7.40
C SER A 126 18.66 7.03 -8.43
N GLU A 127 19.06 6.73 -9.67
CA GLU A 127 18.90 7.61 -10.83
C GLU A 127 17.47 7.60 -11.40
N LYS A 128 16.57 6.79 -10.82
CA LYS A 128 15.21 6.60 -11.33
C LYS A 128 14.17 7.09 -10.32
N PRO A 129 13.04 7.62 -10.78
CA PRO A 129 11.93 7.93 -9.88
C PRO A 129 11.39 6.65 -9.25
N ILE A 130 11.05 6.73 -7.97
CA ILE A 130 10.45 5.61 -7.23
C ILE A 130 9.06 5.98 -6.74
N MET A 131 8.20 4.99 -6.66
CA MET A 131 6.93 5.05 -5.93
C MET A 131 7.11 4.31 -4.61
N TRP A 132 6.55 4.86 -3.55
CA TRP A 132 6.75 4.35 -2.19
C TRP A 132 5.46 4.39 -1.37
N VAL A 133 5.34 3.45 -0.43
CA VAL A 133 4.27 3.39 0.56
C VAL A 133 4.80 2.85 1.88
N VAL A 134 4.28 3.38 2.99
CA VAL A 134 4.59 2.92 4.34
C VAL A 134 3.38 2.18 4.88
N LYS A 135 3.61 0.94 5.30
CA LYS A 135 2.64 0.09 6.00
C LYS A 135 3.04 -0.07 7.46
N SER A 136 2.07 -0.28 8.33
CA SER A 136 2.29 -0.44 9.78
C SER A 136 1.39 -1.53 10.34
N ASN A 137 1.90 -2.28 11.32
CA ASN A 137 1.09 -3.21 12.11
C ASN A 137 0.74 -2.67 13.52
N LEU A 138 0.97 -1.37 13.80
CA LEU A 138 0.69 -0.74 15.09
C LEU A 138 -0.80 -0.38 15.28
N GLY A 139 -1.63 -0.65 14.27
CA GLY A 139 -3.06 -0.35 14.28
C GLY A 139 -3.32 1.14 14.52
N LYS A 140 -4.22 1.45 15.47
CA LYS A 140 -4.64 2.82 15.78
C LYS A 140 -3.63 3.61 16.62
N LYS A 141 -2.51 3.00 17.03
CA LYS A 141 -1.51 3.67 17.89
C LYS A 141 -0.70 4.71 17.15
N ILE A 142 -0.56 4.62 15.82
CA ILE A 142 0.33 5.49 15.05
C ILE A 142 -0.38 6.15 13.88
N THR A 143 0.02 7.38 13.55
CA THR A 143 -0.27 8.03 12.27
C THR A 143 1.03 8.31 11.53
N ILE A 144 0.99 8.17 10.20
CA ILE A 144 2.13 8.29 9.30
C ILE A 144 1.77 9.32 8.24
N ASN A 145 2.58 10.38 8.10
CA ASN A 145 2.31 11.44 7.13
C ASN A 145 3.63 12.01 6.53
N PRO A 146 3.82 11.98 5.20
CA PRO A 146 3.01 11.27 4.21
C PRO A 146 3.13 9.74 4.35
N CYS A 147 2.08 9.01 3.98
CA CYS A 147 2.07 7.53 4.01
C CYS A 147 2.50 6.90 2.68
N SER A 148 2.45 7.65 1.58
CA SER A 148 2.86 7.20 0.26
C SER A 148 3.20 8.38 -0.63
N GLY A 149 3.80 8.08 -1.80
CA GLY A 149 4.01 9.08 -2.84
C GLY A 149 4.91 8.60 -3.96
N VAL A 150 5.31 9.57 -4.78
CA VAL A 150 6.37 9.44 -5.77
C VAL A 150 7.55 10.28 -5.30
N LEU A 151 8.77 9.75 -5.47
CA LEU A 151 10.00 10.40 -5.07
C LEU A 151 10.96 10.39 -6.27
N GLU A 152 11.30 11.59 -6.74
CA GLU A 152 12.22 11.78 -7.86
C GLU A 152 13.65 11.31 -7.52
N PRO A 153 14.50 11.05 -8.53
CA PRO A 153 15.91 10.72 -8.34
C PRO A 153 16.62 11.74 -7.44
N ASN A 154 17.51 11.27 -6.57
CA ASN A 154 18.31 12.10 -5.65
C ASN A 154 17.50 13.03 -4.74
N SER A 155 16.20 12.78 -4.58
CA SER A 155 15.31 13.55 -3.72
C SER A 155 15.02 12.82 -2.41
N ALA A 156 14.56 13.56 -1.40
CA ALA A 156 14.22 13.00 -0.11
C ALA A 156 12.91 13.59 0.45
N VAL A 157 12.22 12.77 1.24
CA VAL A 157 10.98 13.15 1.93
C VAL A 157 11.11 12.85 3.43
N ASN A 158 10.59 13.76 4.25
CA ASN A 158 10.46 13.54 5.70
C ASN A 158 9.09 12.93 5.97
N ILE A 159 9.08 11.76 6.59
CA ILE A 159 7.89 11.03 7.01
C ILE A 159 7.72 11.26 8.50
N HIS A 160 6.66 11.98 8.88
CA HIS A 160 6.31 12.23 10.26
C HIS A 160 5.53 11.05 10.83
N LEU A 161 5.98 10.58 11.99
CA LEU A 161 5.36 9.53 12.76
C LEU A 161 4.81 10.13 14.05
N VAL A 162 3.53 9.92 14.30
CA VAL A 162 2.87 10.35 15.53
C VAL A 162 2.35 9.13 16.25
N LEU A 163 2.89 8.84 17.42
CA LEU A 163 2.41 7.81 18.33
C LEU A 163 1.41 8.43 19.31
N PHE A 164 0.21 7.87 19.37
CA PHE A 164 -0.83 8.27 20.31
C PHE A 164 -0.64 7.62 21.67
N PRO A 165 -1.15 8.26 22.74
CA PRO A 165 -1.20 7.67 24.07
C PRO A 165 -1.80 6.27 24.07
N PHE A 166 -1.12 5.32 24.73
CA PHE A 166 -1.65 3.98 24.96
C PHE A 166 -1.06 3.35 26.22
N ASN A 167 -1.76 2.35 26.75
CA ASN A 167 -1.24 1.51 27.81
C ASN A 167 -0.41 0.38 27.18
N TYR A 168 0.90 0.36 27.46
CA TYR A 168 1.77 -0.65 26.91
C TYR A 168 1.45 -2.05 27.48
N SER A 169 1.32 -3.02 26.58
CA SER A 169 1.31 -4.44 26.90
C SER A 169 2.30 -5.15 25.99
N LYS A 170 3.03 -6.13 26.54
CA LYS A 170 3.96 -6.93 25.73
C LYS A 170 3.15 -7.76 24.73
N GLY A 171 3.43 -7.56 23.45
CA GLY A 171 2.72 -8.20 22.35
C GLY A 171 3.68 -8.66 21.25
N PRO A 172 3.16 -8.94 20.04
CA PRO A 172 4.00 -9.26 18.89
C PRO A 172 4.89 -8.06 18.51
N GLU A 173 5.96 -8.32 17.78
CA GLU A 173 6.85 -7.26 17.30
C GLU A 173 6.12 -6.28 16.37
N GLU A 174 6.18 -5.01 16.73
CA GLU A 174 5.62 -3.91 15.97
C GLU A 174 6.68 -3.33 15.02
N ARG A 175 6.29 -3.12 13.76
CA ARG A 175 7.17 -2.63 12.70
C ARG A 175 6.43 -1.75 11.69
N LEU A 176 7.19 -0.87 11.06
CA LEU A 176 6.81 -0.24 9.81
C LEU A 176 7.46 -1.00 8.65
N THR A 177 6.82 -1.01 7.48
CA THR A 177 7.39 -1.57 6.25
C THR A 177 7.30 -0.52 5.17
N ILE A 178 8.43 -0.10 4.61
CA ILE A 178 8.44 0.73 3.41
C ILE A 178 8.53 -0.17 2.21
N GLU A 179 7.54 -0.09 1.34
CA GLU A 179 7.53 -0.76 0.05
C GLU A 179 7.87 0.26 -1.04
N THR A 180 8.84 -0.07 -1.90
CA THR A 180 9.29 0.80 -2.98
C THR A 180 9.32 0.04 -4.31
N ALA A 181 9.00 0.75 -5.40
CA ALA A 181 9.15 0.25 -6.76
C ALA A 181 9.66 1.36 -7.68
N VAL A 182 10.49 0.99 -8.65
CA VAL A 182 10.99 1.92 -9.67
C VAL A 182 9.90 2.21 -10.69
N ILE A 183 9.69 3.48 -11.02
CA ILE A 183 8.79 3.91 -12.09
C ILE A 183 9.54 3.85 -13.41
N LEU A 184 9.07 3.02 -14.34
CA LEU A 184 9.69 2.86 -15.65
C LEU A 184 9.39 4.08 -16.55
N PRO A 185 10.25 4.42 -17.54
CA PRO A 185 10.10 5.64 -18.36
C PRO A 185 8.78 5.78 -19.12
N LEU A 186 8.09 4.67 -19.40
CA LEU A 186 6.80 4.66 -20.10
C LEU A 186 5.59 4.73 -19.16
N MET A 187 5.82 4.74 -17.84
CA MET A 187 4.77 4.82 -16.83
C MET A 187 4.52 6.27 -16.43
N GLU A 188 3.28 6.58 -16.10
CA GLU A 188 2.95 7.87 -15.48
C GLU A 188 3.63 8.00 -14.13
N LYS A 189 4.22 9.17 -13.87
CA LYS A 189 4.82 9.52 -12.57
C LYS A 189 3.75 9.85 -11.53
N LYS A 190 2.93 8.88 -11.19
CA LYS A 190 1.89 8.99 -10.16
C LYS A 190 1.95 7.79 -9.23
N PHE A 191 1.48 7.99 -8.01
CA PHE A 191 1.33 6.88 -7.09
C PHE A 191 0.20 5.96 -7.58
N ASP A 192 0.50 4.66 -7.69
CA ASP A 192 -0.45 3.63 -8.10
C ASP A 192 -0.36 2.42 -7.15
N GLN A 193 -1.37 2.30 -6.27
CA GLN A 193 -1.42 1.24 -5.27
C GLN A 193 -1.65 -0.14 -5.90
N ASP A 194 -2.46 -0.24 -6.95
CA ASP A 194 -2.78 -1.51 -7.61
C ASP A 194 -1.55 -2.04 -8.35
N PHE A 195 -0.75 -1.13 -8.93
CA PHE A 195 0.54 -1.49 -9.48
C PHE A 195 1.47 -2.05 -8.39
N LEU A 196 1.62 -1.38 -7.23
CA LEU A 196 2.48 -1.91 -6.14
C LEU A 196 2.05 -3.31 -5.70
N GLN A 197 0.74 -3.57 -5.60
CA GLN A 197 0.25 -4.89 -5.18
C GLN A 197 0.51 -5.99 -6.22
N ARG A 198 0.61 -5.64 -7.51
CA ARG A 198 0.87 -6.58 -8.61
C ARG A 198 2.36 -6.63 -9.01
N CYS A 199 3.18 -5.71 -8.52
CA CYS A 199 4.57 -5.57 -8.89
C CYS A 199 5.42 -6.66 -8.22
N GLU A 200 6.13 -7.45 -9.02
CA GLU A 200 7.02 -8.52 -8.53
C GLU A 200 8.40 -7.99 -8.12
N ILE A 201 8.77 -6.76 -8.51
CA ILE A 201 10.10 -6.15 -8.29
C ILE A 201 10.07 -5.15 -7.12
N LEU A 202 9.24 -5.44 -6.12
CA LEU A 202 8.98 -4.56 -4.99
C LEU A 202 10.02 -4.75 -3.89
N ASN A 203 10.78 -3.71 -3.57
CA ASN A 203 11.71 -3.73 -2.44
C ASN A 203 10.98 -3.40 -1.13
N ARG A 204 11.14 -4.25 -0.11
CA ARG A 204 10.48 -4.14 1.20
C ARG A 204 11.51 -3.90 2.29
N ILE A 205 11.44 -2.73 2.92
CA ILE A 205 12.37 -2.32 3.96
C ILE A 205 11.64 -2.35 5.32
N PRO A 206 11.90 -3.34 6.19
CA PRO A 206 11.32 -3.37 7.52
C PRO A 206 12.04 -2.37 8.44
N ILE A 207 11.25 -1.72 9.30
CA ILE A 207 11.72 -0.76 10.31
C ILE A 207 11.13 -1.17 11.66
N SER A 208 11.98 -1.58 12.59
CA SER A 208 11.54 -2.05 13.90
C SER A 208 11.09 -0.89 14.79
N ILE A 209 9.96 -1.05 15.49
CA ILE A 209 9.54 -0.14 16.55
C ILE A 209 10.09 -0.64 17.88
N HIS A 210 10.76 0.26 18.61
CA HIS A 210 11.35 -0.04 19.91
C HIS A 210 10.76 0.87 20.99
N TYR A 211 10.37 0.27 22.12
CA TYR A 211 9.83 0.99 23.26
C TYR A 211 10.88 1.01 24.38
N ASN A 212 11.39 2.18 24.72
CA ASN A 212 12.34 2.37 25.82
C ASN A 212 11.54 2.64 27.10
N PHE A 213 11.74 1.81 28.13
CA PHE A 213 11.10 1.93 29.44
C PHE A 213 11.97 2.70 30.43
#